data_AF-A0A1L9SXH4-F1
#
_entry.id   AF-A0A1L9SXH4-F1
#
_cell.length_a   1.000
_cell.length_b   1.000
_cell.length_c   1.000
_cell.angle_alpha   90.00
_cell.angle_beta   90.00
_cell.angle_gamma   90.00
#
_symmetry.space_group_name_H-M   'P 1'
#
loop_
_entity.id
_entity.type
_entity.pdbx_description
1 polymer ?
#
loop_
_entity_poly.entity_id
_entity_poly.type
_entity_poly.pdbx_seq_one_letter_code
_entity_poly.pdbx_strand_id
1 'polypeptide(L)'
;SIDDPLIRRLLKNITSIGIHVPGSFYQKLQMRGEIRGSLVREGMPAFWLTVNPSDLQNPLVLTLAGVPLSDSMSTLTSDFRRNIVTSDPVAVARFFHCT
;
A
#
# COMPACT_ATOMS: atom_id res chain seq x y z
N SER A 1 15.31 -26.32 11.58
CA SER A 1 16.23 -25.49 10.77
C SER A 1 15.51 -25.08 9.49
N ILE A 2 15.82 -23.91 8.92
CA ILE A 2 15.25 -23.45 7.63
C ILE A 2 15.62 -24.40 6.47
N ASP A 3 16.61 -25.27 6.70
CA ASP A 3 17.04 -26.34 5.78
C ASP A 3 16.06 -27.52 5.69
N ASP A 4 15.01 -27.56 6.52
CA ASP A 4 14.00 -28.60 6.44
C ASP A 4 13.28 -28.51 5.07
N PRO A 5 13.29 -29.58 4.25
CA PRO A 5 12.69 -29.57 2.93
C PRO A 5 11.18 -29.30 2.94
N LEU A 6 10.46 -29.64 4.01
CA LEU A 6 9.04 -29.31 4.17
C LEU A 6 8.84 -27.81 4.38
N ILE A 7 9.66 -27.19 5.23
CA ILE A 7 9.63 -25.75 5.47
C ILE A 7 9.96 -25.00 4.17
N ARG A 8 10.95 -25.47 3.42
CA ARG A 8 11.36 -24.86 2.14
C ARG A 8 10.28 -24.98 1.06
N ARG A 9 9.57 -26.11 1.01
CA ARG A 9 8.43 -26.31 0.09
C ARG A 9 7.24 -25.45 0.47
N LEU A 10 6.92 -25.33 1.77
CA LEU A 10 5.87 -24.42 2.25
C LEU A 10 6.18 -22.97 1.90
N LEU A 11 7.41 -22.51 2.16
CA LEU A 11 7.86 -21.17 1.80
C LEU A 11 7.75 -20.93 0.30
N LYS A 12 8.18 -21.89 -0.54
CA LYS A 12 8.02 -21.79 -2.00
C LYS A 12 6.56 -21.58 -2.42
N ASN A 13 5.63 -22.35 -1.84
CA ASN A 13 4.22 -22.23 -2.18
C ASN A 13 3.65 -20.88 -1.74
N ILE A 14 3.97 -20.42 -0.52
CA ILE A 14 3.56 -19.11 -0.02
C ILE A 14 4.15 -17.99 -0.87
N THR A 15 5.41 -18.08 -1.27
CA THR A 15 6.03 -17.08 -2.16
C THR A 15 5.38 -17.08 -3.54
N SER A 16 5.06 -18.24 -4.09
CA SER A 16 4.41 -18.36 -5.41
C SER A 16 3.03 -17.70 -5.43
N ILE A 17 2.26 -17.86 -4.35
CA ILE A 17 0.96 -17.20 -4.20
C ILE A 17 1.17 -15.71 -3.94
N GLY A 18 2.09 -15.35 -3.05
CA GLY A 18 2.38 -13.98 -2.66
C GLY A 18 2.81 -13.08 -3.83
N ILE A 19 3.49 -13.62 -4.86
CA ILE A 19 3.84 -12.88 -6.09
C ILE A 19 2.61 -12.23 -6.73
N HIS A 20 1.47 -12.91 -6.72
CA HIS A 20 0.25 -12.48 -7.42
C HIS A 20 -0.66 -11.62 -6.55
N VAL A 21 -0.31 -11.40 -5.28
CA VAL A 21 -1.11 -10.62 -4.33
C VAL A 21 -0.49 -9.22 -4.21
N PRO A 22 -1.19 -8.16 -4.67
CA PRO A 22 -0.73 -6.79 -4.51
C PRO A 22 -0.45 -6.45 -3.04
N GLY A 23 0.67 -5.77 -2.79
CA GLY A 23 1.09 -5.35 -1.45
C GLY A 23 1.61 -6.48 -0.55
N SER A 24 1.74 -7.70 -1.08
CA SER A 24 2.29 -8.83 -0.33
C SER A 24 3.73 -8.57 0.14
N PHE A 25 4.17 -9.35 1.12
CA PHE A 25 5.56 -9.32 1.57
C PHE A 25 6.55 -9.58 0.42
N TYR A 26 6.22 -10.49 -0.48
CA TYR A 26 7.10 -10.84 -1.60
C TYR A 26 7.22 -9.70 -2.61
N GLN A 27 6.09 -9.09 -3.01
CA GLN A 27 6.13 -7.95 -3.94
C GLN A 27 6.92 -6.78 -3.34
N LYS A 28 6.75 -6.52 -2.03
CA LYS A 28 7.57 -5.52 -1.31
C LYS A 28 9.05 -5.85 -1.32
N LEU A 29 9.43 -7.12 -1.18
CA LEU A 29 10.82 -7.56 -1.28
C LEU A 29 11.37 -7.34 -2.70
N GLN A 30 10.59 -7.65 -3.73
CA GLN A 30 10.96 -7.41 -5.13
C GLN A 30 11.15 -5.91 -5.42
N MET A 31 10.20 -5.06 -5.04
CA MET A 31 10.32 -3.60 -5.20
C MET A 31 11.57 -3.04 -4.51
N ARG A 32 11.94 -3.55 -3.33
CA ARG A 32 13.20 -3.19 -2.66
C ARG A 32 14.43 -3.65 -3.46
N GLY A 33 14.35 -4.80 -4.12
CA GLY A 33 15.38 -5.29 -5.03
C GLY A 33 15.56 -4.36 -6.24
N GLU A 34 14.45 -3.94 -6.86
CA GLU A 34 14.45 -3.01 -7.99
C GLU A 34 15.06 -1.65 -7.60
N ILE A 35 14.66 -1.10 -6.45
CA ILE A 35 15.27 0.10 -5.88
C ILE A 35 16.80 -0.07 -5.77
N ARG A 36 17.27 -1.15 -5.13
CA ARG A 36 18.71 -1.40 -4.97
C ARG A 36 19.42 -1.55 -6.31
N GLY A 37 18.80 -2.23 -7.28
CA GLY A 37 19.34 -2.36 -8.63
C GLY A 37 19.49 -1.01 -9.32
N SER A 38 18.49 -0.14 -9.20
CA SER A 38 18.55 1.24 -9.71
C SER A 38 19.65 2.05 -9.05
N LEU A 39 19.84 1.94 -7.73
CA LEU A 39 20.96 2.59 -7.02
C LEU A 39 22.33 2.13 -7.54
N VAL A 40 22.49 0.84 -7.83
CA VAL A 40 23.75 0.31 -8.39
C VAL A 40 23.97 0.80 -9.82
N ARG A 41 22.89 0.89 -10.63
CA ARG A 41 22.98 1.26 -12.06
C ARG A 41 23.14 2.77 -12.27
N GLU A 42 22.37 3.58 -11.55
CA GLU A 42 22.26 5.04 -11.74
C GLU A 42 23.05 5.84 -10.69
N GLY A 43 23.52 5.18 -9.63
CA GLY A 43 24.18 5.83 -8.49
C GLY A 43 23.20 6.26 -7.39
N MET A 44 23.75 6.87 -6.33
CA MET A 44 22.97 7.35 -5.19
C MET A 44 22.22 8.64 -5.57
N PRO A 45 20.89 8.73 -5.35
CA PRO A 45 20.17 9.97 -5.58
C PRO A 45 20.58 11.05 -4.57
N ALA A 46 20.49 12.31 -4.98
CA ALA A 46 20.73 13.46 -4.09
C ALA A 46 19.69 13.55 -2.96
N PHE A 47 18.48 13.03 -3.18
CA PHE A 47 17.41 12.97 -2.19
C PHE A 47 16.60 11.68 -2.33
N TRP A 48 16.15 11.13 -1.19
CA TRP A 48 15.24 10.00 -1.12
C TRP A 48 13.90 10.46 -0.55
N LEU A 49 12.82 10.36 -1.34
CA LEU A 49 11.47 10.72 -0.91
C LEU A 49 10.59 9.48 -0.87
N THR A 50 9.90 9.27 0.26
CA THR A 50 8.84 8.26 0.37
C THR A 50 7.51 8.98 0.52
N VAL A 51 6.63 8.83 -0.46
CA VAL A 51 5.26 9.35 -0.39
C VAL A 51 4.36 8.25 0.17
N ASN A 52 3.83 8.46 1.37
CA ASN A 52 2.86 7.56 2.00
C ASN A 52 1.56 8.34 2.28
N PRO A 53 0.59 8.34 1.34
CA PRO A 53 -0.64 9.09 1.55
C PRO A 53 -1.48 8.46 2.67
N SER A 54 -2.01 9.29 3.57
CA SER A 54 -2.90 8.84 4.63
C SER A 54 -4.27 8.46 4.06
N ASP A 55 -4.77 7.27 4.36
CA ASP A 55 -6.14 6.87 4.04
C ASP A 55 -7.21 7.69 4.80
N LEU A 56 -6.98 7.97 6.08
CA LEU A 56 -7.95 8.69 6.92
C LEU A 56 -8.08 10.18 6.59
N GLN A 57 -7.01 10.78 6.07
CA GLN A 57 -6.95 12.22 5.81
C GLN A 57 -6.98 12.56 4.32
N ASN A 58 -6.90 11.57 3.43
CA ASN A 58 -6.94 11.83 2.00
C ASN A 58 -8.39 12.02 1.52
N PRO A 59 -8.72 13.19 0.92
CA PRO A 59 -10.07 13.47 0.45
C PRO A 59 -10.54 12.49 -0.64
N LEU A 60 -9.62 11.84 -1.36
CA LEU A 60 -9.97 10.81 -2.36
C LEU A 60 -10.67 9.61 -1.73
N VAL A 61 -10.34 9.23 -0.49
CA VAL A 61 -11.02 8.13 0.21
C VAL A 61 -12.48 8.48 0.48
N LEU A 62 -12.75 9.74 0.83
CA LEU A 62 -14.10 10.22 1.07
C LEU A 62 -14.92 10.24 -0.22
N THR A 63 -14.30 10.62 -1.35
CA THR A 63 -14.92 10.53 -2.67
C THR A 63 -15.24 9.09 -3.08
N LEU A 64 -14.34 8.16 -2.80
CA LEU A 64 -14.58 6.73 -3.02
C LEU A 64 -15.71 6.18 -2.15
N ALA A 65 -15.91 6.74 -0.95
CA ALA A 65 -17.04 6.45 -0.06
C ALA A 65 -18.34 7.20 -0.43
N GLY A 66 -18.36 7.90 -1.57
CA GLY A 66 -19.55 8.61 -2.08
C GLY A 66 -19.75 10.02 -1.54
N VAL A 67 -18.77 10.58 -0.81
CA VAL A 67 -18.82 11.96 -0.32
C VAL A 67 -18.21 12.90 -1.38
N PRO A 68 -18.99 13.83 -1.95
CA PRO A 68 -18.49 14.71 -3.00
C PRO A 68 -17.36 15.62 -2.48
N LEU A 69 -16.35 15.86 -3.33
CA LEU A 69 -15.33 16.87 -3.07
C LEU A 69 -15.98 18.26 -3.13
N SER A 70 -16.28 18.85 -1.98
CA SER A 70 -16.60 20.27 -1.83
C SER A 70 -15.41 21.02 -1.20
N ASP A 71 -15.36 22.34 -1.41
CA ASP A 71 -14.35 23.21 -0.75
C ASP A 71 -14.41 23.13 0.79
N SER A 72 -15.56 22.73 1.34
CA SER A 72 -15.78 22.52 2.79
C SER A 72 -15.25 21.19 3.33
N MET A 73 -14.66 20.32 2.51
CA MET A 73 -14.09 19.04 2.98
C MET A 73 -12.92 19.24 3.95
N SER A 74 -12.21 20.37 3.84
CA SER A 74 -11.21 20.83 4.81
C SER A 74 -11.81 21.07 6.20
N THR A 75 -13.10 21.42 6.26
CA THR A 75 -13.85 21.76 7.48
C THR A 75 -14.40 20.52 8.21
N LEU A 76 -14.40 19.34 7.58
CA LEU A 76 -14.82 18.11 8.26
C LEU A 76 -13.87 17.79 9.41
N THR A 77 -14.42 17.56 10.60
CA THR A 77 -13.66 17.09 11.76
C THR A 77 -13.06 15.70 11.48
N SER A 78 -11.90 15.43 12.08
CA SER A 78 -11.21 14.14 11.98
C SER A 78 -12.11 12.95 12.34
N ASP A 79 -12.98 13.14 13.34
CA ASP A 79 -13.87 12.10 13.83
C ASP A 79 -14.97 11.76 12.82
N PHE A 80 -15.50 12.77 12.14
CA PHE A 80 -16.51 12.57 11.10
C PHE A 80 -15.92 11.83 9.90
N ARG A 81 -14.71 12.21 9.46
CA ARG A 81 -13.99 11.49 8.40
C ARG A 81 -13.73 10.04 8.80
N ARG A 82 -13.25 9.83 10.03
CA ARG A 82 -12.97 8.48 10.54
C ARG A 82 -14.23 7.62 10.53
N ASN A 83 -15.37 8.15 11.00
CA ASN A 83 -16.63 7.43 10.99
C ASN A 83 -17.06 7.02 9.57
N ILE A 84 -16.96 7.92 8.59
CA ILE A 84 -17.27 7.60 7.18
C ILE A 84 -16.35 6.49 6.67
N VAL A 85 -15.05 6.64 6.86
CA VAL A 85 -14.03 5.69 6.39
C VAL A 85 -14.18 4.32 7.05
N THR A 86 -14.49 4.26 8.35
CA THR A 86 -14.73 2.99 9.05
C THR A 86 -16.06 2.34 8.66
N SER A 87 -17.04 3.13 8.23
CA SER A 87 -18.34 2.62 7.78
C SER A 87 -18.27 2.02 6.37
N ASP A 88 -17.31 2.47 5.55
CA ASP A 88 -17.04 1.93 4.21
C ASP A 88 -15.57 1.46 4.07
N PRO A 89 -15.22 0.27 4.57
CA PRO A 89 -13.88 -0.29 4.40
C PRO A 89 -13.54 -0.63 2.94
N VAL A 90 -14.55 -0.72 2.05
CA VAL A 90 -14.33 -0.99 0.62
C VAL A 90 -13.73 0.24 -0.07
N ALA A 91 -14.19 1.44 0.28
CA ALA A 91 -13.60 2.69 -0.21
C ALA A 91 -12.11 2.80 0.15
N VAL A 92 -11.73 2.41 1.38
CA VAL A 92 -10.31 2.36 1.81
C VAL A 92 -9.51 1.36 0.98
N ALA A 93 -10.05 0.16 0.78
CA ALA A 93 -9.36 -0.85 -0.02
C ALA A 93 -9.17 -0.38 -1.48
N ARG A 94 -10.17 0.27 -2.06
CA ARG A 94 -10.10 0.85 -3.42
C ARG A 94 -9.08 1.97 -3.52
N PHE A 95 -8.91 2.77 -2.48
CA PHE A 95 -7.92 3.85 -2.47
C PHE A 95 -6.49 3.34 -2.67
N PHE A 96 -6.17 2.17 -2.13
CA PHE A 96 -4.86 1.52 -2.31
C PHE A 96 -4.80 0.56 -3.51
N HIS A 97 -5.88 0.49 -4.30
CA HIS A 97 -5.91 -0.38 -5.47
C HIS A 97 -5.33 0.35 -6.69
N CYS A 98 -4.15 -0.09 -7.14
CA CYS A 98 -3.61 0.28 -8.45
C CYS A 98 -3.87 -0.87 -9.42
N THR A 99 -4.55 -0.59 -10.53
CA THR A 99 -4.76 -1.52 -11.66
C THR A 99 -3.50 -1.72 -12.49
#